data_AF-A0A8T5KVR7-F1
#
_entry.id   AF-A0A8T5KVR7-F1
#
_cell.length_a   1.000
_cell.length_b   1.000
_cell.length_c   1.000
_cell.angle_alpha   90.00
_cell.angle_beta   90.00
_cell.angle_gamma   90.00
#
_symmetry.space_group_name_H-M   'P 1'
#
loop_
_entity.id
_entity.type
_entity.pdbx_description
1 polymer ?
#
loop_
_entity_poly.entity_id
_entity_poly.type
_entity_poly.pdbx_seq_one_letter_code
_entity_poly.pdbx_strand_id
1 'polypeptide(L)' 'MVDLIVKSKIKEAVKDLNVAGDVAEGLNKIVEELLKKAGERAKANGRRTLQGRDL' A
#
# COMPACT_ATOMS: atom_id res chain seq x y z
N MET A 1 0.82 -13.86 0.15
CA MET A 1 0.64 -12.44 -0.21
C MET A 1 -0.41 -11.90 0.74
N VAL A 2 -0.12 -10.82 1.45
CA VAL A 2 -1.06 -10.26 2.44
C VAL A 2 -1.94 -9.27 1.69
N ASP A 3 -3.26 -9.35 1.88
CA ASP A 3 -4.18 -8.39 1.29
C ASP A 3 -4.24 -7.15 2.19
N LEU A 4 -3.61 -6.06 1.73
CA LEU A 4 -3.51 -4.79 2.43
C LEU A 4 -4.66 -3.84 2.08
N ILE A 5 -5.46 -4.16 1.05
CA ILE A 5 -6.43 -3.25 0.47
C ILE A 5 -7.86 -3.76 0.67
N VAL A 6 -8.68 -2.96 1.36
CA VAL A 6 -10.09 -3.28 1.55
C VAL A 6 -10.91 -2.76 0.37
N LYS A 7 -11.45 -3.68 -0.45
CA LYS A 7 -12.20 -3.37 -1.68
C LYS A 7 -13.36 -2.38 -1.47
N SER A 8 -14.09 -2.48 -0.36
CA SER A 8 -15.19 -1.57 -0.07
C SER A 8 -14.72 -0.12 0.13
N LYS A 9 -13.52 0.07 0.70
CA LYS A 9 -12.93 1.39 0.93
C LYS A 9 -12.44 2.06 -0.35
N ILE A 10 -12.07 1.29 -1.39
CA ILE A 10 -11.76 1.85 -2.71
C ILE A 10 -12.98 2.56 -3.29
N LYS A 11 -14.16 1.94 -3.20
CA LYS A 11 -15.42 2.53 -3.70
C LYS A 11 -15.84 3.76 -2.90
N GLU A 12 -15.59 3.79 -1.59
CA GLU A 12 -15.84 4.97 -0.76
C GLU A 12 -14.90 6.14 -1.11
N ALA A 13 -13.65 5.84 -1.46
CA ALA A 13 -12.63 6.83 -1.83
C ALA A 13 -12.84 7.40 -3.24
N VAL A 14 -13.42 6.61 -4.15
CA VAL A 14 -13.66 6.99 -5.54
C VAL A 14 -15.17 7.01 -5.81
N LYS A 15 -15.81 8.13 -5.48
CA LYS A 15 -17.28 8.26 -5.50
C LYS A 15 -17.88 8.40 -6.91
N ASP A 16 -17.09 8.86 -7.87
CA ASP A 16 -17.58 9.23 -9.20
C ASP A 16 -17.19 8.23 -10.30
N LEU A 17 -16.58 7.09 -9.94
CA LEU A 17 -16.13 6.07 -10.90
C LEU A 17 -16.53 4.68 -10.47
N ASN A 18 -16.85 3.85 -11.46
CA ASN A 18 -16.94 2.41 -11.25
C ASN A 18 -15.54 1.83 -11.01
N VAL A 19 -15.39 1.07 -9.94
CA VAL A 19 -14.13 0.41 -9.59
C VAL A 19 -14.12 -0.99 -10.21
N ALA A 20 -13.18 -1.23 -11.12
CA ALA A 20 -12.97 -2.55 -11.71
C ALA A 20 -12.40 -3.55 -10.69
N GLY A 21 -12.62 -4.85 -10.93
CA GLY A 21 -12.28 -5.91 -9.96
C GLY A 21 -10.78 -6.07 -9.68
N ASP A 22 -9.96 -5.74 -10.68
CA ASP A 22 -8.49 -5.79 -10.68
C ASP A 22 -7.82 -4.61 -9.96
N VAL A 23 -8.55 -3.52 -9.72
CA VAL A 23 -8.03 -2.32 -9.04
C VAL A 23 -7.47 -2.66 -7.65
N ALA A 24 -8.15 -3.54 -6.92
CA ALA A 24 -7.71 -3.96 -5.59
C ALA A 24 -6.35 -4.69 -5.65
N GLU A 25 -6.16 -5.56 -6.63
CA GLU A 25 -4.90 -6.28 -6.83
C GLU A 25 -3.78 -5.33 -7.26
N GLY A 26 -4.09 -4.38 -8.15
CA GLY A 26 -3.15 -3.34 -8.57
C GLY A 26 -2.68 -2.48 -7.39
N LEU A 27 -3.61 -2.01 -6.56
CA LEU A 27 -3.28 -1.26 -5.35
C LEU A 27 -2.46 -2.10 -4.35
N ASN A 28 -2.78 -3.38 -4.19
CA ASN A 28 -2.05 -4.23 -3.26
C ASN A 28 -0.57 -4.35 -3.66
N LYS A 29 -0.29 -4.55 -4.95
CA LYS A 29 1.08 -4.60 -5.48
C LYS A 29 1.84 -3.30 -5.22
N ILE A 30 1.20 -2.15 -5.46
CA ILE A 30 1.82 -0.83 -5.24
C ILE A 30 2.16 -0.63 -3.76
N VAL A 31 1.24 -0.96 -2.85
CA VAL A 31 1.47 -0.80 -1.41
C VAL A 31 2.54 -1.77 -0.90
N GLU A 32 2.54 -3.02 -1.37
CA GLU A 32 3.58 -3.99 -1.04
C GLU A 32 4.98 -3.50 -1.46
N GLU A 33 5.13 -2.98 -2.69
CA GLU A 33 6.39 -2.41 -3.15
C GLU A 33 6.82 -1.18 -2.34
N LEU A 34 5.87 -0.30 -2.01
CA LEU A 34 6.13 0.88 -1.20
C LEU A 34 6.62 0.49 0.20
N LEU A 35 5.94 -0.45 0.87
CA LEU A 35 6.34 -0.94 2.19
C LEU A 35 7.70 -1.65 2.16
N LYS A 36 8.01 -2.38 1.08
CA LYS A 36 9.32 -3.01 0.90
C LYS A 36 10.42 -1.95 0.85
N LYS A 37 10.28 -0.94 -0.02
CA LYS A 37 11.25 0.17 -0.16
C LYS A 37 11.38 0.96 1.14
N ALA A 38 10.26 1.20 1.83
CA ALA A 38 10.24 1.89 3.10
C ALA A 38 10.96 1.08 4.19
N GLY A 39 10.77 -0.24 4.23
CA GLY A 39 11.50 -1.14 5.12
C GLY A 39 13.01 -1.15 4.84
N GLU A 40 13.41 -1.09 3.57
CA GLU A 40 14.82 -0.95 3.18
C GLU A 40 15.41 0.38 3.68
N ARG A 41 14.71 1.51 3.50
CA ARG A 41 15.13 2.83 4.02
C ARG A 41 15.23 2.85 5.54
N ALA A 42 14.28 2.26 6.26
CA ALA A 42 14.31 2.17 7.71
C ALA A 42 15.54 1.39 8.18
N LYS A 43 15.79 0.22 7.58
CA LYS A 43 16.97 -0.62 7.88
C LYS A 43 18.28 0.07 7.53
N ALA A 44 18.36 0.76 6.39
CA ALA A 44 19.56 1.51 5.98
C ALA A 44 19.91 2.61 6.97
N ASN A 45 18.92 3.17 7.67
CA ASN A 45 19.09 4.16 8.74
C ASN A 45 19.28 3.52 10.14
N GLY A 46 19.56 2.22 10.22
CA GLY A 46 19.78 1.50 11.48
C GLY A 46 18.52 1.33 12.34
N ARG A 47 17.33 1.57 11.78
CA ARG A 47 16.05 1.52 12.51
C ARG A 47 15.38 0.15 12.32
N ARG A 48 14.75 -0.35 13.39
CA ARG A 48 13.86 -1.53 13.37
C ARG A 48 12.38 -1.16 13.28
N THR A 49 12.07 0.13 13.32
CA THR A 49 10.71 0.67 13.26
C THR A 49 10.51 1.38 11.94
N LEU A 50 9.52 0.92 11.17
CA LEU A 50 9.04 1.64 9.98
C LEU A 50 8.31 2.90 10.42
N GLN A 51 8.68 4.05 9.86
CA GLN A 51 8.08 5.35 10.19
C GLN A 51 7.48 5.98 8.93
N GLY A 52 6.58 6.95 9.10
CA GLY A 52 5.96 7.65 7.98
C GLY A 52 6.96 8.30 7.02
N ARG A 53 8.12 8.75 7.54
CA ARG A 53 9.22 9.31 6.73
C ARG A 53 9.96 8.29 5.85
N ASP A 54 9.70 6.99 6.05
CA ASP A 54 10.28 5.93 5.24
C ASP A 54 9.42 5.59 4.03
N LEU A 55 8.13 5.94 4.04
CA LEU A 55 7.19 5.68 2.96
C LEU A 55 7.63 6.40 1.67
#